data_AF-G5A1G1-F1
#
_entry.id   AF-G5A1G1-F1
#
_cell.length_a   1.000
_cell.length_b   1.000
_cell.length_c   1.000
_cell.angle_alpha   90.00
_cell.angle_beta   90.00
_cell.angle_gamma   90.00
#
_symmetry.space_group_name_H-M   'P 1'
#
loop_
_entity.id
_entity.type
_entity.pdbx_description
1 polymer ?
#
loop_
_entity_poly.entity_id
_entity_poly.type
_entity_poly.pdbx_seq_one_letter_code
_entity_poly.pdbx_strand_id
1 'polypeptide(L)' 'KKTISAKGTKTVWIKCANKDKHRATVMLLADSDGVKCDPFIIFKTSDAKTEARRAENGEIRNGFGTIIWREV' A
#
# COMPACT_ATOMS: atom_id res chain seq x y z
N LYS A 1 24.11 12.24 8.34
CA LYS A 1 23.52 10.89 8.18
C LYS A 1 23.33 10.62 6.69
N LYS A 2 24.09 9.68 6.09
CA LYS A 2 23.95 9.34 4.68
C LYS A 2 22.90 8.22 4.57
N THR A 3 21.73 8.54 4.03
CA THR A 3 20.62 7.58 3.80
C THR A 3 20.88 6.78 2.53
N ILE A 4 22.04 6.14 2.44
CA ILE A 4 22.39 5.28 1.30
C ILE A 4 22.35 3.85 1.81
N SER A 5 21.44 3.05 1.24
CA SER A 5 21.35 1.62 1.54
C SER A 5 22.66 0.91 1.22
N ALA A 6 23.02 -0.11 2.00
CA ALA A 6 24.19 -0.92 1.75
C ALA A 6 24.10 -1.65 0.40
N LYS A 7 25.25 -1.91 -0.24
CA LYS A 7 25.34 -2.70 -1.46
C LYS A 7 24.70 -4.07 -1.23
N GLY A 8 23.80 -4.49 -2.13
CA GLY A 8 23.08 -5.77 -2.03
C GLY A 8 21.73 -5.70 -1.31
N THR A 9 21.31 -4.53 -0.81
CA THR A 9 19.96 -4.36 -0.25
C THR A 9 18.90 -4.63 -1.32
N LYS A 10 17.95 -5.52 -1.02
CA LYS A 10 16.80 -5.79 -1.91
C LYS A 10 16.11 -4.48 -2.26
N THR A 11 16.05 -4.19 -3.56
CA THR A 11 15.42 -2.98 -4.10
C THR A 11 14.25 -3.40 -4.98
N VAL A 12 13.06 -2.87 -4.68
CA VAL A 12 11.85 -3.10 -5.48
C VAL A 12 11.61 -1.86 -6.33
N TRP A 13 11.69 -2.01 -7.64
CA TRP A 13 11.40 -0.94 -8.59
C TRP A 13 9.92 -0.94 -8.94
N ILE A 14 9.22 0.15 -8.64
CA ILE A 14 7.80 0.30 -8.94
C ILE A 14 7.67 1.33 -10.06
N LYS A 15 7.22 0.87 -11.22
CA LYS A 15 6.94 1.73 -12.37
C LYS A 15 5.44 1.99 -12.45
N CYS A 16 5.02 3.22 -12.19
CA CYS A 16 3.66 3.66 -12.48
C CYS A 16 3.57 3.97 -13.99
N ALA A 17 2.89 3.12 -14.75
CA ALA A 17 2.80 3.24 -16.21
C ALA A 17 1.86 4.39 -16.63
N ASN A 18 2.38 5.62 -16.72
CA ASN A 18 1.90 6.83 -17.44
C ASN A 18 0.40 7.17 -17.49
N LYS A 19 -0.48 6.47 -16.77
CA LYS A 19 -1.86 6.87 -16.49
C LYS A 19 -1.86 7.72 -15.24
N ASP A 20 -2.62 8.82 -15.29
CA ASP A 20 -2.85 9.67 -14.14
C ASP A 20 -3.27 8.86 -12.92
N LYS A 21 -2.33 8.71 -11.98
CA LYS A 21 -2.56 8.59 -10.54
C LYS A 21 -3.56 7.51 -10.10
N HIS A 22 -3.44 6.29 -10.60
CA HIS A 22 -3.67 5.16 -9.69
C HIS A 22 -2.48 5.12 -8.72
N ARG A 23 -2.60 5.87 -7.62
CA ARG A 23 -1.59 5.94 -6.56
C ARG A 23 -1.35 4.51 -6.05
N ALA A 24 -0.13 4.01 -6.23
CA ALA A 24 0.37 2.86 -5.51
C ALA A 24 0.95 3.38 -4.19
N THR A 25 0.49 2.83 -3.08
CA THR A 25 1.05 3.11 -1.75
C THR A 25 1.96 1.96 -1.37
N VAL A 26 3.21 2.27 -1.03
CA VAL A 26 4.14 1.28 -0.47
C VAL A 26 4.09 1.39 1.04
N MET A 27 3.73 0.31 1.71
CA MET A 27 3.87 0.19 3.15
C MET A 27 5.24 -0.40 3.45
N LEU A 28 6.10 0.42 4.04
CA LEU A 28 7.41 0.01 4.54
C LEU A 28 7.28 -0.27 6.04
N LEU A 29 7.43 -1.53 6.41
CA LEU A 29 7.47 -1.98 7.80
C LEU A 29 8.92 -2.23 8.20
N ALA A 30 9.26 -1.84 9.41
CA ALA A 30 10.52 -2.20 10.05
C ALA A 30 10.27 -2.47 11.53
N ASP A 31 11.03 -3.38 12.12
CA ASP A 31 11.00 -3.60 13.57
C ASP A 31 11.80 -2.53 14.33
N SER A 32 11.77 -2.60 15.66
CA SER A 32 12.50 -1.66 16.54
C SER A 32 14.02 -1.75 16.40
N ASP A 33 14.52 -2.89 15.94
CA ASP A 33 15.95 -3.15 15.72
C ASP A 33 16.42 -2.63 14.35
N GLY A 34 15.49 -2.12 13.54
CA GLY A 34 15.75 -1.52 12.24
C GLY A 34 15.80 -2.54 11.09
N VAL A 35 15.35 -3.77 11.31
CA VAL A 35 15.20 -4.78 10.25
C VAL A 35 14.01 -4.38 9.39
N LYS A 36 14.28 -4.16 8.10
CA LYS A 36 13.24 -3.83 7.11
C LYS A 36 12.53 -5.11 6.70
N CYS A 37 11.21 -5.13 6.84
CA CYS A 37 10.37 -6.18 6.26
C CYS A 37 10.30 -6.02 4.74
N ASP A 38 9.95 -7.10 4.05
CA ASP A 38 9.66 -7.02 2.62
C ASP A 38 8.48 -6.04 2.40
N PRO A 39 8.58 -5.11 1.43
CA PRO A 39 7.58 -4.08 1.25
C PRO A 39 6.25 -4.67 0.74
N PHE A 40 5.13 -4.13 1.24
CA PHE A 40 3.81 -4.42 0.70
C PHE A 40 3.35 -3.28 -0.20
N ILE A 41 2.92 -3.61 -1.42
CA ILE A 41 2.42 -2.62 -2.39
C ILE A 41 0.90 -2.73 -2.43
N ILE A 42 0.23 -1.63 -2.14
CA ILE A 42 -1.22 -1.52 -2.23
C ILE A 42 -1.56 -0.65 -3.42
N PHE A 43 -2.30 -1.20 -4.38
CA PHE A 43 -2.86 -0.45 -5.49
C PHE A 43 -4.23 0.08 -5.11
N LYS A 44 -4.45 1.39 -5.27
CA LYS A 44 -5.77 1.97 -5.05
C LYS A 44 -6.76 1.38 -6.05
N THR A 45 -7.79 0.71 -5.55
CA THR A 45 -8.93 0.23 -6.35
C THR A 45 -9.96 1.35 -6.51
N SER A 46 -10.82 1.24 -7.53
CA SER A 46 -12.00 2.11 -7.63
C SER A 46 -12.91 1.95 -6.41
N ASP A 47 -13.57 3.03 -6.02
CA ASP A 47 -14.53 3.00 -4.93
C ASP A 47 -15.71 2.07 -5.26
N ALA A 48 -16.38 1.57 -4.22
CA ALA A 48 -17.56 0.73 -4.39
C ALA A 48 -18.66 1.52 -5.13
N LYS A 49 -19.45 0.84 -5.97
CA LYS A 49 -20.49 1.53 -6.77
C LYS A 49 -21.63 2.05 -5.90
N THR A 50 -22.03 1.28 -4.90
CA THR A 50 -23.15 1.61 -4.00
C THR A 50 -22.69 2.42 -2.80
N GLU A 51 -23.53 3.37 -2.38
CA GLU A 51 -23.23 4.26 -1.25
C GLU A 51 -23.09 3.51 0.07
N ALA A 52 -23.99 2.57 0.36
CA ALA A 52 -23.90 1.71 1.54
C ALA A 52 -22.55 0.99 1.64
N ARG A 53 -22.04 0.48 0.51
CA ARG A 53 -20.75 -0.22 0.48
C ARG A 53 -19.56 0.73 0.59
N ARG A 54 -19.68 1.97 0.11
CA ARG A 54 -18.65 3.01 0.34
C ARG A 54 -18.58 3.38 1.82
N ALA A 55 -19.73 3.58 2.47
CA ALA A 55 -19.81 3.89 3.90
C ALA A 55 -19.19 2.76 4.74
N GLU A 56 -19.61 1.51 4.50
CA GLU A 56 -19.07 0.33 5.18
C GLU A 56 -17.55 0.20 4.99
N ASN A 57 -17.05 0.33 3.76
CA ASN A 57 -15.61 0.28 3.51
C ASN A 57 -14.87 1.43 4.21
N GLY A 58 -15.47 2.61 4.29
CA GLY A 58 -14.91 3.76 4.99
C GLY A 58 -14.74 3.51 6.49
N GLU A 59 -15.80 3.04 7.15
CA GLU A 59 -15.81 2.82 8.59
C GLU A 59 -14.97 1.60 9.00
N ILE A 60 -15.19 0.49 8.31
CA ILE A 60 -14.74 -0.82 8.78
C ILE A 60 -13.38 -1.16 8.16
N ARG A 61 -13.09 -0.65 6.95
CA ARG A 61 -11.91 -1.05 6.16
C ARG A 61 -11.00 0.11 5.82
N ASN A 62 -11.06 1.22 6.56
CA ASN A 62 -10.21 2.41 6.35
C ASN A 62 -10.24 2.96 4.90
N GLY A 63 -11.38 2.80 4.22
CA GLY A 63 -11.56 3.19 2.82
C GLY A 63 -11.05 2.18 1.80
N PHE A 64 -10.56 1.01 2.21
CA PHE A 64 -10.21 -0.09 1.30
C PHE A 64 -11.42 -0.98 0.99
N GLY A 65 -11.45 -1.50 -0.23
CA GLY A 65 -12.45 -2.49 -0.63
C GLY A 65 -12.12 -3.89 -0.12
N THR A 66 -13.11 -4.78 -0.10
CA THR A 66 -12.95 -6.17 0.36
C THR A 66 -11.93 -7.00 -0.39
N ILE A 67 -11.53 -6.59 -1.60
CA ILE A 67 -10.48 -7.30 -2.34
C ILE A 67 -9.12 -7.10 -1.66
N ILE A 68 -8.87 -5.88 -1.19
CA ILE A 68 -7.62 -5.47 -0.55
C ILE A 68 -7.66 -5.81 0.94
N TRP A 69 -8.79 -5.61 1.59
CA TRP A 69 -8.96 -5.80 3.04
C TRP A 69 -10.13 -6.76 3.31
N ARG A 70 -9.85 -8.07 3.23
CA ARG A 70 -10.86 -9.13 3.37
C ARG A 70 -11.27 -9.34 4.81
N GLU A 71 -10.29 -9.39 5.70
CA GLU A 71 -10.46 -9.68 7.12
C GLU A 71 -10.75 -8.37 7.86
N VAL A 72 -11.80 -8.36 8.67
CA VAL A 72 -12.14 -7.21 9.52
C VAL A 72 -12.55 -7.65 10.90
#